data_AF-A0A7S2C208-F1
#
_entry.id   AF-A0A7S2C208-F1
#
_cell.length_a   1.000
_cell.length_b   1.000
_cell.length_c   1.000
_cell.angle_alpha   90.00
_cell.angle_beta   90.00
_cell.angle_gamma   90.00
#
_symmetry.space_group_name_H-M   'P 1'
#
loop_
_entity.id
_entity.type
_entity.pdbx_description
1 polymer ?
#
loop_
_entity_poly.entity_id
_entity_poly.type
_entity_poly.pdbx_seq_one_letter_code
_entity_poly.pdbx_strand_id
1 'polypeptide(L)'
;DGRVVCPELHSLLSPALEERIVPYVRARLGDERVVVADALIRAYRPEDRRQKLAPHFDVSSFATVIIPLNPGTYEGGLYIQNGASASARLEVDCRRFGSFEKGDVLCHRYDVMHGVEVSSGSRYSLVLWLADRQESVEAGTTPWLRGAAESGSPYAQFLYAEASRTGTYGVPHDLKVATHFLHSAAAQGHALSQHQLGMAYWTGRGVEGKSDAKCLELWGLAADAGLAAAQVDLAKSHRHGYLGLAPNEAEARRLYLLAARQGHADAAAILREWG
;
A
#
# COMPACT_ATOMS: atom_id res chain seq x y z
N ASP A 1 -18.08 15.19 0.74
CA ASP A 1 -17.56 13.83 1.02
C ASP A 1 -18.63 12.84 1.48
N GLY A 2 -19.80 13.29 1.95
CA GLY A 2 -20.97 12.42 2.19
C GLY A 2 -20.90 11.63 3.50
N ARG A 3 -20.04 12.04 4.43
CA ARG A 3 -19.97 11.50 5.78
C ARG A 3 -21.19 11.97 6.58
N VAL A 4 -21.94 11.02 7.15
CA VAL A 4 -23.04 11.31 8.08
C VAL A 4 -22.55 10.96 9.47
N VAL A 5 -22.46 11.95 10.36
CA VAL A 5 -22.21 11.71 11.78
C VAL A 5 -23.53 11.27 12.40
N CYS A 6 -23.55 10.05 12.94
CA CYS A 6 -24.73 9.47 13.60
C CYS A 6 -24.44 9.39 15.10
N PRO A 7 -25.00 10.31 15.92
CA PRO A 7 -24.81 10.30 17.37
C PRO A 7 -25.22 8.97 18.01
N GLU A 8 -26.24 8.32 17.48
CA GLU A 8 -26.74 7.03 17.96
C GLU A 8 -25.70 5.93 17.76
N LEU A 9 -25.00 5.92 16.63
CA LEU A 9 -23.89 5.00 16.40
C LEU A 9 -22.72 5.28 17.34
N HIS A 10 -22.43 6.55 17.63
CA HIS A 10 -21.40 6.90 18.61
C HIS A 10 -21.76 6.33 19.98
N SER A 11 -22.94 6.65 20.52
CA SER A 11 -23.40 6.13 21.82
C SER A 11 -23.46 4.60 21.87
N LEU A 12 -23.82 3.94 20.76
CA LEU A 12 -23.85 2.49 20.68
C LEU A 12 -22.45 1.86 20.69
N LEU A 13 -21.48 2.48 20.02
CA LEU A 13 -20.14 1.92 19.84
C LEU A 13 -19.19 2.27 20.99
N SER A 14 -19.33 3.44 21.63
CA SER A 14 -18.39 3.92 22.64
C SER A 14 -18.08 2.89 23.73
N PRO A 15 -19.04 2.20 24.36
CA PRO A 15 -18.72 1.20 25.39
C PRO A 15 -17.83 0.06 24.86
N ALA A 16 -18.13 -0.46 23.66
CA ALA A 16 -17.32 -1.51 23.06
C ALA A 16 -15.92 -1.02 22.66
N LEU A 17 -15.82 0.23 22.18
CA LEU A 17 -14.54 0.83 21.83
C LEU A 17 -13.66 1.04 23.06
N GLU A 18 -14.21 1.64 24.12
CA GLU A 18 -13.49 2.02 25.33
C GLU A 18 -13.14 0.82 26.21
N GLU A 19 -14.05 -0.14 26.37
CA GLU A 19 -13.86 -1.26 27.30
C GLU A 19 -13.15 -2.47 26.66
N ARG A 20 -13.17 -2.59 25.32
CA ARG A 20 -12.64 -3.77 24.62
C ARG A 20 -11.62 -3.45 23.55
N ILE A 21 -11.99 -2.65 22.55
CA ILE A 21 -11.15 -2.47 21.36
C ILE A 21 -9.87 -1.69 21.70
N VAL A 22 -9.99 -0.51 22.33
CA VAL A 22 -8.83 0.33 22.65
C VAL A 22 -7.87 -0.38 23.60
N PRO A 23 -8.32 -1.00 24.72
CA PRO A 23 -7.44 -1.80 25.58
C PRO A 23 -6.73 -2.94 24.84
N TYR A 24 -7.43 -3.66 23.96
CA TYR A 24 -6.84 -4.72 23.15
C TYR A 24 -5.74 -4.17 22.22
N VAL A 25 -5.98 -3.06 21.53
CA VAL A 25 -4.99 -2.47 20.62
C VAL A 25 -3.78 -1.95 21.40
N ARG A 26 -3.98 -1.27 22.52
CA ARG A 26 -2.90 -0.78 23.39
C ARG A 26 -2.00 -1.91 23.86
N ALA A 27 -2.59 -2.99 24.36
CA ALA A 27 -1.85 -4.18 24.77
C ALA A 27 -1.12 -4.84 23.59
N ARG A 28 -1.76 -4.93 22.42
CA ARG A 28 -1.18 -5.56 21.22
C ARG A 28 -0.02 -4.79 20.62
N LEU A 29 -0.04 -3.45 20.73
CA LEU A 29 0.98 -2.54 20.19
C LEU A 29 2.02 -2.11 21.25
N GLY A 30 1.73 -2.31 22.53
CA GLY A 30 2.58 -1.87 23.64
C GLY A 30 2.62 -0.35 23.81
N ASP A 31 1.52 0.36 23.51
CA ASP A 31 1.45 1.82 23.65
C ASP A 31 0.09 2.25 24.22
N GLU A 32 0.08 2.68 25.49
CA GLU A 32 -1.13 3.11 26.22
C GLU A 32 -1.71 4.44 25.73
N ARG A 33 -0.98 5.19 24.90
CA ARG A 33 -1.43 6.49 24.39
C ARG A 33 -2.33 6.35 23.18
N VAL A 34 -2.44 5.15 22.59
CA VAL A 34 -3.23 4.91 21.39
C VAL A 34 -4.68 5.34 21.61
N VAL A 35 -5.22 6.07 20.64
CA VAL A 35 -6.59 6.60 20.63
C VAL A 35 -7.28 6.29 19.30
N VAL A 36 -8.61 6.22 19.32
CA VAL A 36 -9.40 6.16 18.08
C VAL A 36 -9.42 7.55 17.45
N ALA A 37 -8.95 7.65 16.21
CA ALA A 37 -8.91 8.89 15.45
C ALA A 37 -10.18 9.09 14.60
N ASP A 38 -10.66 8.02 13.97
CA ASP A 38 -11.87 8.05 13.14
C ASP A 38 -12.51 6.65 13.10
N ALA A 39 -13.83 6.61 12.87
CA ALA A 39 -14.61 5.39 12.78
C ALA A 39 -15.66 5.51 11.69
N LEU A 40 -15.74 4.50 10.81
CA LEU A 40 -16.77 4.49 9.76
C LEU A 40 -17.34 3.09 9.52
N ILE A 41 -18.64 3.03 9.25
CA ILE A 41 -19.27 1.82 8.71
C ILE A 41 -19.21 1.90 7.19
N ARG A 42 -18.59 0.89 6.57
CA ARG A 42 -18.38 0.81 5.14
C ARG A 42 -19.14 -0.36 4.54
N ALA A 43 -19.83 -0.10 3.43
CA ALA A 43 -20.30 -1.14 2.52
C ALA A 43 -19.27 -1.36 1.39
N TYR A 44 -19.10 -2.61 0.98
CA TYR A 44 -18.36 -3.03 -0.19
C TYR A 44 -19.26 -3.94 -1.03
N ARG A 45 -19.63 -3.47 -2.23
CA ARG A 45 -20.50 -4.19 -3.17
C ARG A 45 -19.81 -4.40 -4.51
N PRO A 46 -20.04 -5.51 -5.24
CA PRO A 46 -19.40 -5.80 -6.54
C PRO A 46 -19.48 -4.64 -7.53
N GLU A 47 -20.60 -3.91 -7.52
CA GLU A 47 -20.88 -2.77 -8.39
C GLU A 47 -20.18 -1.46 -7.96
N ASP A 48 -19.64 -1.40 -6.74
CA ASP A 48 -18.95 -0.21 -6.27
C ASP A 48 -17.67 -0.03 -7.07
N ARG A 49 -17.58 1.08 -7.83
CA ARG A 49 -16.33 1.50 -8.48
C ARG A 49 -15.14 1.56 -7.49
N ARG A 50 -15.43 1.70 -6.19
CA ARG A 50 -14.46 1.70 -5.08
C ARG A 50 -13.89 0.32 -4.73
N GLN A 51 -14.42 -0.80 -5.23
CA GLN A 51 -13.70 -2.08 -5.19
C GLN A 51 -12.42 -2.07 -6.02
N LYS A 52 -12.27 -1.09 -6.92
CA LYS A 52 -11.03 -0.82 -7.64
C LYS A 52 -10.01 -0.04 -6.81
N LEU A 53 -10.22 0.13 -5.50
CA LEU A 53 -9.18 0.71 -4.66
C LEU A 53 -8.00 -0.24 -4.68
N ALA A 54 -6.91 0.23 -5.27
CA ALA A 54 -5.67 -0.51 -5.25
C ALA A 54 -5.29 -0.85 -3.80
N PRO A 55 -4.65 -2.01 -3.59
CA PRO A 55 -4.09 -2.32 -2.29
C PRO A 55 -3.18 -1.17 -1.83
N HIS A 56 -3.28 -0.81 -0.57
CA HIS A 56 -2.63 0.37 -0.02
C HIS A 56 -2.14 0.12 1.41
N PHE A 57 -1.35 1.07 1.88
CA PHE A 57 -0.92 1.21 3.26
C PHE A 57 -1.74 2.32 3.93
N ASP A 58 -2.04 2.15 5.23
CA ASP A 58 -2.75 3.16 6.02
C ASP A 58 -1.76 4.11 6.69
N VAL A 59 -0.99 4.87 5.90
CA VAL A 59 0.08 5.73 6.42
C VAL A 59 -0.42 6.72 7.46
N SER A 60 -1.63 7.24 7.28
CA SER A 60 -2.29 8.20 8.18
C SER A 60 -2.78 7.60 9.50
N SER A 61 -2.66 6.30 9.71
CA SER A 61 -3.25 5.61 10.86
C SER A 61 -2.26 4.66 11.49
N PHE A 62 -1.92 4.90 12.74
CA PHE A 62 -0.94 4.09 13.47
C PHE A 62 -1.32 2.61 13.50
N ALA A 63 -2.62 2.34 13.65
CA ALA A 63 -3.22 1.04 13.44
C ALA A 63 -4.63 1.18 12.89
N THR A 64 -5.09 0.13 12.22
CA THR A 64 -6.45 0.01 11.70
C THR A 64 -7.07 -1.24 12.29
N VAL A 65 -8.29 -1.08 12.80
CA VAL A 65 -9.12 -2.19 13.29
C VAL A 65 -10.33 -2.35 12.38
N ILE A 66 -10.56 -3.58 11.93
CA ILE A 66 -11.65 -3.94 11.03
C ILE A 66 -12.52 -4.99 11.69
N ILE A 67 -13.80 -4.66 11.85
CA ILE A 67 -14.82 -5.54 12.42
C ILE A 67 -15.85 -5.85 11.32
N PRO A 68 -15.92 -7.10 10.83
CA PRO A 68 -16.93 -7.50 9.86
C PRO A 68 -18.31 -7.56 10.52
N LEU A 69 -19.30 -6.93 9.89
CA LEU A 69 -20.67 -6.82 10.44
C LEU A 69 -21.61 -7.94 9.94
N ASN A 70 -21.25 -8.61 8.85
CA ASN A 70 -22.02 -9.69 8.25
C ASN A 70 -21.13 -10.80 7.65
N PRO A 71 -20.22 -11.41 8.45
CA PRO A 71 -19.38 -12.48 7.96
C PRO A 71 -20.21 -13.65 7.40
N GLY A 72 -19.73 -14.28 6.33
CA GLY A 72 -20.35 -15.47 5.71
C GLY A 72 -21.52 -15.19 4.76
N THR A 73 -21.89 -13.93 4.51
CA THR A 73 -23.00 -13.57 3.59
C THR A 73 -22.52 -12.98 2.25
N TYR A 74 -21.24 -13.12 1.91
CA TYR A 74 -20.61 -12.59 0.71
C TYR A 74 -19.41 -13.46 0.31
N GLU A 75 -19.01 -13.42 -0.95
CA GLU A 75 -17.77 -14.04 -1.43
C GLU A 75 -16.66 -12.99 -1.59
N GLY A 76 -15.41 -13.40 -1.32
CA GLY A 76 -14.26 -12.50 -1.22
C GLY A 76 -13.98 -12.12 0.23
N GLY A 77 -13.28 -11.01 0.44
CA GLY A 77 -12.97 -10.50 1.77
C GLY A 77 -11.90 -9.43 1.77
N LEU A 78 -11.44 -9.12 2.98
CA LEU A 78 -10.20 -8.39 3.15
C LEU A 78 -9.04 -9.33 2.82
N TYR A 79 -8.08 -8.82 2.06
CA TYR A 79 -6.83 -9.52 1.79
C TYR A 79 -5.64 -8.66 2.23
N ILE A 80 -4.57 -9.35 2.64
CA ILE A 80 -3.23 -8.78 2.72
C ILE A 80 -2.42 -9.26 1.52
N GLN A 81 -1.45 -8.47 1.08
CA GLN A 81 -0.53 -8.86 0.01
C GLN A 81 0.87 -8.32 0.25
N ASN A 82 1.86 -8.97 -0.36
CA ASN A 82 3.23 -8.48 -0.30
C ASN A 82 3.35 -7.15 -1.09
N GLY A 83 4.03 -6.15 -0.54
CA GLY A 83 4.25 -4.86 -1.16
C GLY A 83 4.91 -4.91 -2.55
N ALA A 84 5.65 -5.99 -2.87
CA ALA A 84 6.20 -6.20 -4.21
C ALA A 84 5.14 -6.39 -5.30
N SER A 85 3.92 -6.83 -4.95
CA SER A 85 2.81 -7.03 -5.89
C SER A 85 1.79 -5.89 -5.89
N ALA A 86 2.14 -4.69 -5.41
CA ALA A 86 1.22 -3.54 -5.32
C ALA A 86 0.51 -3.19 -6.64
N SER A 87 1.10 -3.54 -7.79
CA SER A 87 0.53 -3.35 -9.13
C SER A 87 -0.21 -4.59 -9.67
N ALA A 88 -0.11 -5.74 -9.01
CA ALA A 88 -0.73 -6.99 -9.39
C ALA A 88 -2.20 -7.01 -8.94
N ARG A 89 -3.09 -6.60 -9.84
CA ARG A 89 -4.54 -6.62 -9.59
C ARG A 89 -5.14 -8.02 -9.69
N LEU A 90 -4.45 -9.00 -10.29
CA LEU A 90 -5.01 -10.32 -10.59
C LEU A 90 -4.13 -11.51 -10.18
N GLU A 91 -2.95 -11.31 -9.57
CA GLU A 91 -2.29 -12.43 -8.87
C GLU A 91 -3.03 -12.69 -7.55
N VAL A 92 -4.06 -13.53 -7.63
CA VAL A 92 -4.80 -14.05 -6.49
C VAL A 92 -3.87 -14.85 -5.56
N ASP A 93 -2.80 -15.45 -6.12
CA ASP A 93 -1.85 -16.30 -5.39
C ASP A 93 -1.02 -15.55 -4.32
N CYS A 94 -0.82 -14.24 -4.46
CA CYS A 94 -0.14 -13.44 -3.44
C CYS A 94 -1.12 -12.82 -2.42
N ARG A 95 -2.42 -12.86 -2.68
CA ARG A 95 -3.46 -12.37 -1.76
C ARG A 95 -3.78 -13.44 -0.74
N ARG A 96 -3.65 -13.10 0.53
CA ARG A 96 -4.15 -13.93 1.62
C ARG A 96 -5.42 -13.31 2.15
N PHE A 97 -6.55 -13.91 1.80
CA PHE A 97 -7.86 -13.51 2.31
C PHE A 97 -7.99 -13.93 3.78
N GLY A 98 -8.47 -13.01 4.61
CA GLY A 98 -8.88 -13.33 5.97
C GLY A 98 -10.23 -14.05 5.96
N SER A 99 -10.31 -15.21 6.63
CA SER A 99 -11.59 -15.79 7.02
C SER A 99 -12.05 -15.12 8.31
N PHE A 100 -13.31 -14.71 8.35
CA PHE A 100 -13.88 -14.04 9.52
C PHE A 100 -15.18 -14.72 9.93
N GLU A 101 -15.31 -14.96 11.23
CA GLU A 101 -16.53 -15.39 11.89
C GLU A 101 -17.16 -14.25 12.70
N LYS A 102 -18.38 -14.48 13.20
CA LYS A 102 -19.06 -13.49 14.03
C LYS A 102 -18.27 -13.28 15.33
N GLY A 103 -17.81 -12.05 15.54
CA GLY A 103 -17.03 -11.65 16.72
C GLY A 103 -15.54 -11.51 16.45
N ASP A 104 -15.06 -11.92 15.28
CA ASP A 104 -13.67 -11.71 14.89
C ASP A 104 -13.36 -10.23 14.66
N VAL A 105 -12.11 -9.87 14.95
CA VAL A 105 -11.56 -8.54 14.77
C VAL A 105 -10.18 -8.66 14.13
N LEU A 106 -9.94 -7.91 13.06
CA LEU A 106 -8.59 -7.73 12.56
C LEU A 106 -8.01 -6.43 13.10
N CYS A 107 -6.77 -6.47 13.56
CA CYS A 107 -5.95 -5.31 13.85
C CYS A 107 -4.64 -5.40 13.06
N HIS A 108 -4.30 -4.38 12.28
CA HIS A 108 -3.02 -4.29 11.58
C HIS A 108 -2.41 -2.89 11.69
N ARG A 109 -1.11 -2.79 11.44
CA ARG A 109 -0.37 -1.51 11.45
C ARG A 109 -0.36 -0.89 10.05
N TYR A 110 0.01 0.39 10.00
CA TYR A 110 0.15 1.20 8.78
C TYR A 110 0.99 0.56 7.68
N ASP A 111 1.94 -0.31 8.03
CA ASP A 111 2.91 -0.95 7.14
C ASP A 111 2.41 -2.29 6.56
N VAL A 112 1.15 -2.63 6.77
CA VAL A 112 0.51 -3.79 6.14
C VAL A 112 -0.24 -3.35 4.89
N MET A 113 0.24 -3.80 3.73
CA MET A 113 -0.46 -3.60 2.47
C MET A 113 -1.68 -4.52 2.41
N HIS A 114 -2.86 -3.92 2.25
CA HIS A 114 -4.12 -4.63 2.28
C HIS A 114 -5.13 -4.04 1.29
N GLY A 115 -6.21 -4.78 1.05
CA GLY A 115 -7.32 -4.35 0.21
C GLY A 115 -8.56 -5.18 0.48
N VAL A 116 -9.66 -4.82 -0.18
CA VAL A 116 -10.95 -5.53 -0.05
C VAL A 116 -11.46 -5.85 -1.43
N GLU A 117 -11.81 -7.11 -1.62
CA GLU A 117 -12.45 -7.62 -2.83
C GLU A 117 -13.72 -8.35 -2.44
N VAL A 118 -14.84 -8.06 -3.10
CA VAL A 118 -16.10 -8.78 -2.89
C VAL A 118 -16.67 -9.15 -4.24
N SER A 119 -16.65 -10.43 -4.59
CA SER A 119 -17.09 -10.93 -5.89
C SER A 119 -18.61 -11.10 -5.97
N SER A 120 -19.26 -11.39 -4.84
CA SER A 120 -20.71 -11.53 -4.76
C SER A 120 -21.24 -11.16 -3.36
N GLY A 121 -22.52 -10.74 -3.29
CA GLY A 121 -23.14 -10.28 -2.04
C GLY A 121 -22.77 -8.84 -1.68
N SER A 122 -22.80 -8.51 -0.39
CA SER A 122 -22.40 -7.19 0.12
C SER A 122 -21.70 -7.36 1.44
N ARG A 123 -20.49 -6.82 1.59
CA ARG A 123 -19.75 -6.80 2.86
C ARG A 123 -19.96 -5.48 3.57
N TYR A 124 -20.29 -5.54 4.86
CA TYR A 124 -20.32 -4.39 5.75
C TYR A 124 -19.21 -4.53 6.78
N SER A 125 -18.50 -3.44 7.07
CA SER A 125 -17.43 -3.43 8.07
C SER A 125 -17.45 -2.14 8.87
N LEU A 126 -17.29 -2.24 10.18
CA LEU A 126 -16.86 -1.11 11.00
C LEU A 126 -15.34 -1.03 10.90
N VAL A 127 -14.83 0.08 10.38
CA VAL A 127 -13.41 0.38 10.24
C VAL A 127 -13.06 1.48 11.23
N LEU A 128 -12.06 1.23 12.05
CA LEU A 128 -11.54 2.17 13.04
C LEU A 128 -10.10 2.48 12.69
N TRP A 129 -9.79 3.75 12.56
CA TRP A 129 -8.41 4.22 12.43
C TRP A 129 -7.97 4.75 13.78
N LEU A 130 -6.81 4.28 14.23
CA LEU A 130 -6.22 4.68 15.50
C LEU A 130 -4.96 5.49 15.24
N ALA A 131 -4.71 6.48 16.09
CA ALA A 131 -3.46 7.21 16.16
C ALA A 131 -2.64 6.75 17.36
N ASP A 132 -1.33 6.99 17.34
CA ASP A 132 -0.45 6.68 18.47
C ASP A 132 -0.76 7.53 19.71
N ARG A 133 -1.28 8.75 19.52
CA ARG A 133 -1.69 9.68 20.57
C ARG A 133 -2.66 10.74 20.05
N GLN A 134 -3.34 11.42 20.97
CA GLN A 134 -4.34 12.45 20.68
C GLN A 134 -3.77 13.63 19.89
N GLU A 135 -2.54 14.05 20.20
CA GLU A 135 -1.86 15.15 19.52
C GLU A 135 -1.64 14.88 18.02
N SER A 136 -1.43 13.61 17.66
CA SER A 136 -1.28 13.21 16.26
C SER A 136 -2.60 13.36 15.49
N VAL A 137 -3.74 13.09 16.15
CA VAL A 137 -5.07 13.30 15.58
C VAL A 137 -5.32 14.78 15.34
N GLU A 138 -5.10 15.59 16.36
CA GLU A 138 -5.34 17.04 16.33
C GLU A 138 -4.47 17.76 15.30
N ALA A 139 -3.20 17.34 15.17
CA ALA A 139 -2.27 17.91 14.21
C ALA A 139 -2.40 17.29 12.80
N GLY A 140 -3.10 16.16 12.64
CA GLY A 140 -3.15 15.41 11.38
C GLY A 140 -1.78 14.89 10.93
N THR A 141 -0.97 14.40 11.87
CA THR A 141 0.43 13.99 11.63
C THR A 141 0.69 12.53 11.97
N THR A 142 1.78 11.98 11.44
CA THR A 142 2.18 10.56 11.63
C THR A 142 3.56 10.43 12.27
N PRO A 143 3.78 10.92 13.50
CA PRO A 143 5.11 10.96 14.11
C PRO A 143 5.75 9.58 14.30
N TRP A 144 4.94 8.53 14.43
CA TRP A 144 5.40 7.14 14.49
C TRP A 144 6.15 6.68 13.23
N LEU A 145 5.82 7.26 12.07
CA LEU A 145 6.34 6.82 10.79
C LEU A 145 7.84 7.07 10.69
N ARG A 146 8.29 8.26 11.14
CA ARG A 146 9.70 8.63 11.17
C ARG A 146 10.50 7.67 12.05
N GLY A 147 10.05 7.47 13.29
CA GLY A 147 10.76 6.59 14.23
C GLY A 147 10.89 5.15 13.72
N ALA A 148 9.86 4.64 13.04
CA ALA A 148 9.92 3.32 12.44
C ALA A 148 10.82 3.23 11.20
N ALA A 149 10.87 4.28 10.38
CA ALA A 149 11.81 4.38 9.27
C ALA A 149 13.26 4.42 9.77
N GLU A 150 13.54 5.21 10.81
CA GLU A 150 14.83 5.30 11.49
C GLU A 150 15.20 3.98 12.18
N SER A 151 14.21 3.20 12.64
CA SER A 151 14.40 1.85 13.20
C SER A 151 14.66 0.76 12.16
N GLY A 152 14.67 1.11 10.86
CA GLY A 152 15.13 0.21 9.80
C GLY A 152 14.04 -0.55 9.05
N SER A 153 12.74 -0.40 9.40
CA SER A 153 11.68 -1.13 8.68
C SER A 153 11.61 -0.69 7.20
N PRO A 154 11.81 -1.58 6.21
CA PRO A 154 11.84 -1.19 4.80
C PRO A 154 10.50 -0.62 4.32
N TYR A 155 9.39 -1.09 4.86
CA TYR A 155 8.06 -0.53 4.59
C TYR A 155 7.91 0.86 5.19
N ALA A 156 8.31 1.07 6.45
CA ALA A 156 8.25 2.40 7.06
C ALA A 156 9.18 3.40 6.35
N GLN A 157 10.37 2.96 5.94
CA GLN A 157 11.31 3.76 5.15
C GLN A 157 10.70 4.15 3.80
N PHE A 158 10.07 3.22 3.08
CA PHE A 158 9.34 3.53 1.85
C PHE A 158 8.21 4.55 2.09
N LEU A 159 7.39 4.33 3.11
CA LEU A 159 6.24 5.18 3.41
C LEU A 159 6.67 6.58 3.86
N TYR A 160 7.74 6.69 4.66
CA TYR A 160 8.31 7.98 5.04
C TYR A 160 8.92 8.68 3.84
N ALA A 161 9.58 7.95 2.93
CA ALA A 161 10.09 8.51 1.69
C ALA A 161 8.97 9.09 0.81
N GLU A 162 7.86 8.38 0.66
CA GLU A 162 6.70 8.88 -0.07
C GLU A 162 6.11 10.13 0.58
N ALA A 163 5.96 10.14 1.92
CA ALA A 163 5.50 11.31 2.66
C ALA A 163 6.44 12.52 2.49
N SER A 164 7.77 12.32 2.51
CA SER A 164 8.76 13.36 2.20
C SER A 164 8.73 13.79 0.73
N ARG A 165 8.39 12.90 -0.19
CA ARG A 165 8.26 13.23 -1.62
C ARG A 165 7.03 14.07 -1.92
N THR A 166 5.96 13.94 -1.14
CA THR A 166 4.70 14.68 -1.35
C THR A 166 4.49 15.82 -0.38
N GLY A 167 5.19 15.86 0.75
CA GLY A 167 4.97 16.84 1.81
C GLY A 167 3.67 16.61 2.58
N THR A 168 3.36 15.35 2.93
CA THR A 168 2.08 14.96 3.57
C THR A 168 2.28 14.42 4.98
N TYR A 169 1.19 14.31 5.75
CA TYR A 169 1.17 13.67 7.08
C TYR A 169 2.10 14.33 8.13
N GLY A 170 2.33 15.63 8.00
CA GLY A 170 3.26 16.37 8.86
C GLY A 170 4.74 16.20 8.49
N VAL A 171 5.03 15.53 7.37
CA VAL A 171 6.40 15.40 6.84
C VAL A 171 6.65 16.51 5.81
N PRO A 172 7.72 17.33 5.96
CA PRO A 172 8.06 18.34 4.96
C PRO A 172 8.41 17.73 3.60
N HIS A 173 8.11 18.48 2.52
CA HIS A 173 8.53 18.10 1.18
C HIS A 173 10.06 18.24 1.03
N ASP A 174 10.76 17.11 0.94
CA ASP A 174 12.20 17.05 0.74
C ASP A 174 12.58 15.79 -0.07
N LEU A 175 12.99 16.01 -1.32
CA LEU A 175 13.37 14.93 -2.23
C LEU A 175 14.69 14.25 -1.85
N LYS A 176 15.59 14.91 -1.11
CA LYS A 176 16.84 14.30 -0.63
C LYS A 176 16.55 13.35 0.53
N VAL A 177 15.66 13.74 1.43
CA VAL A 177 15.18 12.85 2.51
C VAL A 177 14.43 11.67 1.90
N ALA A 178 13.57 11.91 0.91
CA ALA A 178 12.85 10.85 0.22
C ALA A 178 13.82 9.82 -0.39
N THR A 179 14.80 10.26 -1.18
CA THR A 179 15.75 9.34 -1.81
C THR A 179 16.69 8.65 -0.82
N HIS A 180 17.05 9.31 0.29
CA HIS A 180 17.82 8.68 1.36
C HIS A 180 17.10 7.44 1.95
N PHE A 181 15.82 7.58 2.26
CA PHE A 181 15.03 6.46 2.78
C PHE A 181 14.67 5.44 1.68
N LEU A 182 14.49 5.86 0.43
CA LEU A 182 14.38 4.92 -0.70
C LEU A 182 15.65 4.07 -0.86
N HIS A 183 16.84 4.67 -0.76
CA HIS A 183 18.11 3.95 -0.76
C HIS A 183 18.14 2.89 0.36
N SER A 184 17.77 3.28 1.57
CA SER A 184 17.77 2.38 2.74
C SER A 184 16.82 1.20 2.56
N ALA A 185 15.61 1.44 2.05
CA ALA A 185 14.63 0.38 1.80
C ALA A 185 15.00 -0.49 0.59
N ALA A 186 15.53 0.11 -0.47
CA ALA A 186 15.96 -0.59 -1.68
C ALA A 186 17.13 -1.55 -1.41
N ALA A 187 18.07 -1.16 -0.54
CA ALA A 187 19.17 -1.99 -0.08
C ALA A 187 18.71 -3.24 0.69
N GLN A 188 17.50 -3.19 1.27
CA GLN A 188 16.86 -4.32 1.94
C GLN A 188 15.98 -5.18 1.00
N GLY A 189 16.00 -4.91 -0.31
CA GLY A 189 15.21 -5.66 -1.28
C GLY A 189 13.76 -5.18 -1.42
N HIS A 190 13.39 -4.01 -0.88
CA HIS A 190 12.03 -3.51 -1.02
C HIS A 190 11.75 -3.06 -2.47
N ALA A 191 11.02 -3.88 -3.22
CA ALA A 191 10.81 -3.73 -4.67
C ALA A 191 10.22 -2.37 -5.08
N LEU A 192 9.24 -1.85 -4.32
CA LEU A 192 8.69 -0.51 -4.58
C LEU A 192 9.74 0.58 -4.40
N SER A 193 10.62 0.45 -3.39
CA SER A 193 11.69 1.42 -3.19
C SER A 193 12.76 1.33 -4.26
N GLN A 194 13.10 0.12 -4.72
CA GLN A 194 13.99 -0.08 -5.86
C GLN A 194 13.41 0.59 -7.11
N HIS A 195 12.13 0.37 -7.42
CA HIS A 195 11.48 1.02 -8.56
C HIS A 195 11.46 2.55 -8.47
N GLN A 196 11.06 3.10 -7.32
CA GLN A 196 11.02 4.56 -7.12
C GLN A 196 12.42 5.19 -7.10
N LEU A 197 13.43 4.49 -6.58
CA LEU A 197 14.80 4.96 -6.65
C LEU A 197 15.34 4.91 -8.09
N GLY A 198 14.99 3.88 -8.87
CA GLY A 198 15.28 3.83 -10.30
C GLY A 198 14.65 5.01 -11.06
N MET A 199 13.39 5.34 -10.75
CA MET A 199 12.71 6.53 -11.26
C MET A 199 13.44 7.83 -10.88
N ALA A 200 13.97 7.92 -9.66
CA ALA A 200 14.77 9.06 -9.22
C ALA A 200 16.05 9.21 -10.05
N TYR A 201 16.76 8.11 -10.33
CA TYR A 201 17.95 8.12 -11.20
C TYR A 201 17.63 8.36 -12.68
N TRP A 202 16.48 7.92 -13.18
CA TRP A 202 16.07 8.24 -14.55
C TRP A 202 15.76 9.74 -14.73
N THR A 203 15.04 10.31 -13.77
CA THR A 203 14.62 11.71 -13.82
C THR A 203 15.67 12.68 -13.31
N GLY A 204 16.64 12.21 -12.51
CA GLY A 204 17.64 13.02 -11.82
C GLY A 204 17.08 13.79 -10.62
N ARG A 205 15.87 13.44 -10.13
CA ARG A 205 15.20 14.16 -9.05
C ARG A 205 15.55 13.55 -7.70
N GLY A 206 15.98 14.38 -6.75
CA GLY A 206 16.34 13.95 -5.40
C GLY A 206 17.66 13.18 -5.30
N VAL A 207 18.37 12.97 -6.40
CA VAL A 207 19.69 12.33 -6.47
C VAL A 207 20.72 13.31 -7.03
N GLU A 208 22.01 12.98 -6.97
CA GLU A 208 23.10 13.83 -7.47
C GLU A 208 23.07 14.08 -8.99
N GLY A 209 22.48 13.14 -9.75
CA GLY A 209 22.37 13.25 -11.19
C GLY A 209 21.65 12.07 -11.80
N LYS A 210 21.36 12.18 -13.10
CA LYS A 210 20.75 11.08 -13.86
C LYS A 210 21.73 9.92 -14.02
N SER A 211 21.22 8.70 -13.97
CA SER A 211 22.00 7.50 -14.25
C SER A 211 21.10 6.41 -14.81
N ASP A 212 21.18 6.20 -16.13
CA ASP A 212 20.43 5.16 -16.82
C ASP A 212 20.86 3.76 -16.35
N ALA A 213 22.16 3.56 -16.08
CA ALA A 213 22.68 2.30 -15.56
C ALA A 213 22.08 1.94 -14.19
N LYS A 214 22.06 2.89 -13.23
CA LYS A 214 21.45 2.67 -11.92
C LYS A 214 19.94 2.48 -12.01
N CYS A 215 19.28 3.21 -12.91
CA CYS A 215 17.86 3.01 -13.19
C CYS A 215 17.57 1.58 -13.64
N LEU A 216 18.30 1.07 -14.64
CA LEU A 216 18.16 -0.28 -15.15
C LEU A 216 18.44 -1.34 -14.10
N GLU A 217 19.50 -1.17 -13.31
CA GLU A 217 19.85 -2.07 -12.21
C GLU A 217 18.69 -2.18 -11.20
N LEU A 218 18.21 -1.04 -10.71
CA LEU A 218 17.15 -0.99 -9.69
C LEU A 218 15.79 -1.47 -10.21
N TRP A 219 15.44 -1.12 -11.45
CA TRP A 219 14.23 -1.66 -12.07
C TRP A 219 14.35 -3.15 -12.33
N GLY A 220 15.55 -3.66 -12.69
CA GLY A 220 15.84 -5.09 -12.81
C GLY A 220 15.55 -5.83 -11.51
N LEU A 221 16.13 -5.35 -10.41
CA LEU A 221 15.89 -5.92 -9.08
C LEU A 221 14.41 -5.90 -8.68
N ALA A 222 13.71 -4.79 -8.93
CA ALA A 222 12.28 -4.69 -8.63
C ALA A 222 11.44 -5.64 -9.50
N ALA A 223 11.79 -5.78 -10.78
CA ALA A 223 11.10 -6.68 -11.71
C ALA A 223 11.32 -8.15 -11.39
N ASP A 224 12.53 -8.53 -10.98
CA ASP A 224 12.88 -9.87 -10.50
C ASP A 224 12.20 -10.20 -9.17
N ALA A 225 12.01 -9.19 -8.31
CA ALA A 225 11.17 -9.28 -7.11
C ALA A 225 9.65 -9.32 -7.41
N GLY A 226 9.27 -9.30 -8.70
CA GLY A 226 7.90 -9.47 -9.15
C GLY A 226 7.09 -8.18 -9.28
N LEU A 227 7.68 -6.99 -9.19
CA LEU A 227 6.90 -5.75 -9.33
C LEU A 227 6.47 -5.52 -10.79
N ALA A 228 5.18 -5.70 -11.09
CA ALA A 228 4.65 -5.52 -12.45
C ALA A 228 4.94 -4.13 -13.04
N ALA A 229 4.91 -3.07 -12.24
CA ALA A 229 5.26 -1.72 -12.69
C ALA A 229 6.71 -1.65 -13.21
N ALA A 230 7.67 -2.23 -12.49
CA ALA A 230 9.07 -2.29 -12.94
C ALA A 230 9.24 -3.17 -14.18
N GLN A 231 8.52 -4.30 -14.26
CA GLN A 231 8.52 -5.16 -15.45
C GLN A 231 8.00 -4.40 -16.69
N VAL A 232 6.94 -3.61 -16.55
CA VAL A 232 6.39 -2.78 -17.63
C VAL A 232 7.37 -1.70 -18.06
N ASP A 233 8.02 -1.03 -17.12
CA ASP A 233 8.96 0.05 -17.43
C ASP A 233 10.22 -0.49 -18.11
N LEU A 234 10.76 -1.64 -17.66
CA LEU A 234 11.82 -2.34 -18.38
C LEU A 234 11.39 -2.84 -19.75
N ALA A 235 10.17 -3.37 -19.88
CA ALA A 235 9.64 -3.83 -21.16
C ALA A 235 9.57 -2.68 -22.17
N LYS A 236 9.13 -1.50 -21.75
CA LYS A 236 9.13 -0.28 -22.58
C LYS A 236 10.56 0.12 -22.96
N SER A 237 11.49 0.10 -22.01
CA SER A 237 12.89 0.42 -22.28
C SER A 237 13.53 -0.54 -23.30
N HIS A 238 13.28 -1.84 -23.17
CA HIS A 238 13.72 -2.83 -24.16
C HIS A 238 13.00 -2.67 -25.51
N ARG A 239 11.69 -2.40 -25.53
CA ARG A 239 10.93 -2.22 -26.78
C ARG A 239 11.46 -1.04 -27.60
N HIS A 240 11.75 0.07 -26.95
CA HIS A 240 12.10 1.33 -27.62
C HIS A 240 13.60 1.63 -27.66
N GLY A 241 14.43 0.84 -26.97
CA GLY A 241 15.87 1.09 -26.86
C GLY A 241 16.20 2.33 -26.03
N TYR A 242 15.51 2.52 -24.90
CA TYR A 242 15.80 3.61 -23.96
C TYR A 242 16.86 3.21 -22.94
N LEU A 243 17.36 4.19 -22.18
CA LEU A 243 18.36 3.97 -21.12
C LEU A 243 19.67 3.36 -21.63
N GLY A 244 20.03 3.64 -22.90
CA GLY A 244 21.23 3.08 -23.54
C GLY A 244 21.09 1.63 -23.99
N LEU A 245 19.88 1.05 -23.94
CA LEU A 245 19.63 -0.30 -24.45
C LEU A 245 19.47 -0.30 -25.98
N ALA A 246 19.93 -1.37 -26.62
CA ALA A 246 19.46 -1.70 -27.96
C ALA A 246 18.01 -2.22 -27.88
N PRO A 247 17.15 -1.90 -28.85
CA PRO A 247 15.82 -2.49 -28.92
C PRO A 247 15.86 -4.02 -28.89
N ASN A 248 15.07 -4.63 -28.01
CA ASN A 248 14.95 -6.06 -27.83
C ASN A 248 13.48 -6.43 -27.58
N GLU A 249 12.78 -6.75 -28.67
CA GLU A 249 11.35 -7.08 -28.64
C GLU A 249 11.08 -8.37 -27.87
N ALA A 250 11.96 -9.37 -27.97
CA ALA A 250 11.78 -10.65 -27.28
C ALA A 250 11.77 -10.48 -25.75
N GLU A 251 12.72 -9.70 -25.23
CA GLU A 251 12.79 -9.42 -23.79
C GLU A 251 11.63 -8.53 -23.33
N ALA A 252 11.27 -7.53 -24.13
CA ALA A 252 10.08 -6.73 -23.86
C ALA A 252 8.81 -7.60 -23.78
N ARG A 253 8.65 -8.59 -24.68
CA ARG A 253 7.50 -9.52 -24.66
C ARG A 253 7.48 -10.38 -23.43
N ARG A 254 8.65 -10.91 -23.03
CA ARG A 254 8.80 -11.69 -21.81
C ARG A 254 8.36 -10.89 -20.58
N LEU A 255 8.84 -9.65 -20.45
CA LEU A 255 8.50 -8.78 -19.32
C LEU A 255 7.02 -8.35 -19.32
N TYR A 256 6.44 -8.00 -20.48
CA TYR A 256 5.01 -7.73 -20.57
C TYR A 256 4.17 -8.95 -20.20
N LEU A 257 4.58 -10.17 -20.59
CA LEU A 257 3.88 -11.39 -20.20
C LEU A 257 3.89 -11.60 -18.68
N LEU A 258 5.01 -11.33 -18.01
CA LEU A 258 5.10 -11.39 -16.54
C LEU A 258 4.15 -10.38 -15.88
N ALA A 259 4.13 -9.13 -16.34
CA ALA A 259 3.24 -8.11 -15.80
C ALA A 259 1.76 -8.39 -16.11
N ALA A 260 1.45 -8.95 -17.28
CA ALA A 260 0.09 -9.31 -17.67
C ALA A 260 -0.47 -10.48 -16.85
N ARG A 261 0.37 -11.47 -16.50
CA ARG A 261 -0.01 -12.57 -15.57
C ARG A 261 -0.40 -12.07 -14.19
N GLN A 262 0.22 -10.98 -13.75
CA GLN A 262 -0.13 -10.24 -12.53
C GLN A 262 -1.39 -9.38 -12.65
N GLY A 263 -1.98 -9.29 -13.85
CA GLY A 263 -3.15 -8.49 -14.12
C GLY A 263 -2.87 -7.01 -14.43
N HIS A 264 -1.65 -6.66 -14.82
CA HIS A 264 -1.36 -5.31 -15.28
C HIS A 264 -2.09 -5.04 -16.61
N ALA A 265 -3.13 -4.21 -16.56
CA ALA A 265 -4.03 -3.97 -17.69
C ALA A 265 -3.29 -3.46 -18.94
N ASP A 266 -2.36 -2.52 -18.77
CA ASP A 266 -1.60 -1.96 -19.89
C ASP A 266 -0.70 -3.00 -20.56
N ALA A 267 -0.08 -3.89 -19.78
CA ALA A 267 0.76 -4.96 -20.32
C ALA A 267 -0.08 -5.94 -21.15
N ALA A 268 -1.25 -6.31 -20.64
CA ALA A 268 -2.19 -7.15 -21.37
C ALA A 268 -2.72 -6.47 -22.65
N ALA A 269 -2.91 -5.15 -22.64
CA ALA A 269 -3.30 -4.38 -23.83
C ALA A 269 -2.19 -4.38 -24.89
N ILE A 270 -0.96 -4.08 -24.48
CA ILE A 270 0.20 -4.07 -25.38
C ILE A 270 0.43 -5.44 -26.02
N LEU A 271 0.28 -6.53 -25.25
CA LEU A 271 0.42 -7.89 -25.80
C LEU A 271 -0.65 -8.22 -26.84
N ARG A 272 -1.89 -7.73 -26.68
CA ARG A 272 -2.94 -7.91 -27.69
C ARG A 272 -2.63 -7.18 -28.99
N GLU A 273 -1.94 -6.04 -28.92
CA GLU A 273 -1.46 -5.32 -30.11
C GLU A 273 -0.35 -6.08 -30.86
N TRP A 274 0.35 -7.01 -30.18
CA TRP A 274 1.46 -7.76 -30.74
C TRP A 274 1.09 -9.09 -31.41
N GLY A 275 -0.16 -9.56 -31.27
CA GLY A 275 -0.60 -10.86 -31.80
C GLY A 275 -0.29 -12.02 -30.87
#